data_AF-A0AB34BG48-F1
#
_entry.id   AF-A0AB34BG48-F1
#
_cell.length_a   1.000
_cell.length_b   1.000
_cell.length_c   1.000
_cell.angle_alpha   90.00
_cell.angle_beta   90.00
_cell.angle_gamma   90.00
#
_symmetry.space_group_name_H-M   'P 1'
#
loop_
_entity.id
_entity.type
_entity.pdbx_description
1 polymer ?
#
loop_
_entity_poly.entity_id
_entity_poly.type
_entity_poly.pdbx_seq_one_letter_code
_entity_poly.pdbx_strand_id
1 'polypeptide(L)'
;MIKKTLTILAVSCMMYSCATKTESNPFFTEFQTEYGVPSFDKIKLEHYEPAFLKGIEEQNQNIEAIIESPEIPTFENTIVALDNSAPILDRVSIIFFNMTDAETTDSLTALSIKLAPVLSEHNDNISLNGKLFKRVNDVYQKKDSLNLTSEQERLLDKTYKRFIRSGANLGEKDQTRLREINKELSTLGITFSNNVLNENNAFQLFVDKEEDLAGLPEWFRQSAAEEAKAAGQPGKWLFTLHNASRLPFLQYSENRPLREQIY
;
A
#
# COMPACT_ATOMS: atom_id res chain seq x y z
N MET A 1 64.04 20.64 51.53
CA MET A 1 63.57 21.37 50.32
C MET A 1 64.17 20.70 49.09
N ILE A 2 63.43 20.72 47.98
CA ILE A 2 63.66 20.06 46.67
C ILE A 2 62.81 18.80 46.46
N LYS A 3 61.73 19.05 45.70
CA LYS A 3 60.81 18.15 45.01
C LYS A 3 61.53 17.32 43.93
N LYS A 4 60.93 16.18 43.55
CA LYS A 4 60.82 15.58 42.19
C LYS A 4 60.36 14.12 42.36
N THR A 5 59.47 13.48 41.62
CA THR A 5 58.43 13.80 40.62
C THR A 5 57.68 12.47 40.48
N LEU A 6 56.35 12.42 40.62
CA LEU A 6 55.58 11.19 40.45
C LEU A 6 54.85 11.25 39.10
N THR A 7 55.23 10.36 38.19
CA THR A 7 54.64 10.22 36.85
C THR A 7 53.31 9.47 36.97
N ILE A 8 52.19 10.12 36.63
CA ILE A 8 50.88 9.46 36.50
C ILE A 8 50.64 9.14 35.03
N LEU A 9 50.50 7.84 34.75
CA LEU A 9 50.14 7.29 33.45
C LEU A 9 48.62 7.39 33.29
N ALA A 10 48.13 8.28 32.43
CA ALA A 10 46.71 8.36 32.08
C ALA A 10 46.42 7.41 30.91
N VAL A 11 45.70 6.32 31.19
CA VAL A 11 45.13 5.42 30.19
C VAL A 11 43.85 6.06 29.65
N SER A 12 43.92 6.64 28.46
CA SER A 12 42.75 7.10 27.72
C SER A 12 42.16 5.93 26.94
N CYS A 13 41.11 5.31 27.49
CA CYS A 13 40.25 4.39 26.73
C CYS A 13 39.53 5.16 25.63
N MET A 14 40.00 5.04 24.38
CA MET A 14 39.18 5.33 23.21
C MET A 14 38.12 4.23 23.09
N MET A 15 36.94 4.47 23.63
CA MET A 15 35.76 3.69 23.27
C MET A 15 35.33 4.11 21.87
N TYR A 16 35.82 3.39 20.86
CA TYR A 16 35.14 3.32 19.57
C TYR A 16 33.81 2.62 19.81
N SER A 17 32.77 3.41 20.04
CA SER A 17 31.41 2.96 19.85
C SER A 17 31.29 2.63 18.36
N CYS A 18 31.26 1.33 18.04
CA CYS A 18 30.71 0.87 16.78
C CYS A 18 29.24 1.31 16.77
N ALA A 19 28.99 2.51 16.25
CA ALA A 19 27.69 2.83 15.71
C ALA A 19 27.48 1.86 14.56
N THR A 20 26.77 0.77 14.82
CA THR A 20 26.08 0.03 13.77
C THR A 20 25.33 1.07 12.97
N LYS A 21 25.75 1.28 11.73
CA LYS A 21 25.06 2.11 10.76
C LYS A 21 23.72 1.43 10.54
N THR A 22 22.73 1.77 11.36
CA THR A 22 21.35 1.32 11.16
C THR A 22 21.02 1.75 9.74
N GLU A 23 20.87 0.80 8.83
CA GLU A 23 20.39 1.12 7.49
C GLU A 23 19.07 1.87 7.69
N SER A 24 19.06 3.14 7.33
CA SER A 24 17.87 3.97 7.45
C SER A 24 16.78 3.36 6.59
N ASN A 25 15.56 3.28 7.12
CA ASN A 25 14.42 2.79 6.36
C ASN A 25 14.29 3.58 5.05
N PRO A 26 14.27 2.92 3.87
CA PRO A 26 14.33 3.60 2.57
C PRO A 26 13.10 4.47 2.29
N PHE A 27 11.99 4.27 3.03
CA PHE A 27 10.79 5.06 2.87
C PHE A 27 10.82 6.41 3.61
N PHE A 28 11.78 6.65 4.51
CA PHE A 28 11.82 7.88 5.32
C PHE A 28 12.28 9.12 4.54
N THR A 29 12.91 8.94 3.38
CA THR A 29 13.38 10.04 2.53
C THR A 29 13.01 9.78 1.08
N GLU A 30 12.96 10.84 0.26
CA GLU A 30 12.78 10.69 -1.19
C GLU A 30 13.87 9.83 -1.81
N PHE A 31 13.49 9.01 -2.79
CA PHE A 31 14.44 8.21 -3.54
C PHE A 31 15.32 9.10 -4.41
N GLN A 32 16.63 8.89 -4.32
CA GLN A 32 17.65 9.66 -5.05
C GLN A 32 18.01 9.05 -6.41
N THR A 33 17.18 8.12 -6.88
CA THR A 33 17.25 7.48 -8.20
C THR A 33 16.73 8.43 -9.28
N GLU A 34 17.00 8.11 -10.56
CA GLU A 34 16.44 8.88 -11.67
C GLU A 34 14.90 8.92 -11.57
N TYR A 35 14.33 10.11 -11.66
CA TYR A 35 12.89 10.37 -11.51
C TYR A 35 12.26 9.94 -10.17
N GLY A 36 13.05 9.64 -9.12
CA GLY A 36 12.53 9.19 -7.84
C GLY A 36 11.96 7.77 -7.86
N VAL A 37 12.40 6.93 -8.81
CA VAL A 37 12.01 5.51 -8.91
C VAL A 37 12.33 4.76 -7.60
N PRO A 38 11.40 3.95 -7.06
CA PRO A 38 11.68 3.19 -5.85
C PRO A 38 12.95 2.32 -5.98
N SER A 39 13.82 2.37 -4.97
CA SER A 39 15.00 1.50 -4.91
C SER A 39 14.59 0.10 -4.45
N PHE A 40 13.93 -0.67 -5.32
CA PHE A 40 13.37 -1.98 -4.99
C PHE A 40 14.43 -2.96 -4.46
N ASP A 41 15.68 -2.82 -4.89
CA ASP A 41 16.83 -3.60 -4.40
C ASP A 41 17.11 -3.39 -2.90
N LYS A 42 16.64 -2.27 -2.32
CA LYS A 42 16.84 -1.90 -0.91
C LYS A 42 15.59 -2.04 -0.07
N ILE A 43 14.43 -2.24 -0.69
CA ILE A 43 13.16 -2.37 0.01
C ILE A 43 13.00 -3.82 0.44
N LYS A 44 12.78 -4.02 1.73
CA LYS A 44 12.61 -5.33 2.36
C LYS A 44 11.32 -5.34 3.16
N LEU A 45 10.81 -6.53 3.45
CA LEU A 45 9.57 -6.72 4.18
C LEU A 45 9.58 -5.98 5.53
N GLU A 46 10.70 -6.03 6.26
CA GLU A 46 10.88 -5.38 7.56
C GLU A 46 10.79 -3.84 7.52
N HIS A 47 10.87 -3.22 6.33
CA HIS A 47 10.78 -1.78 6.18
C HIS A 47 9.34 -1.27 6.16
N TYR A 48 8.36 -2.08 5.75
CA TYR A 48 6.99 -1.62 5.51
C TYR A 48 6.29 -1.18 6.79
N GLU A 49 6.16 -2.06 7.79
CA GLU A 49 5.41 -1.74 9.01
C GLU A 49 5.97 -0.50 9.74
N PRO A 50 7.29 -0.37 9.99
CA PRO A 50 7.84 0.85 10.59
C PRO A 50 7.59 2.10 9.74
N ALA A 51 7.58 1.98 8.41
CA ALA A 51 7.31 3.10 7.52
C ALA A 51 5.85 3.54 7.54
N PHE A 52 4.90 2.59 7.56
CA PHE A 52 3.48 2.92 7.75
C PHE A 52 3.23 3.63 9.08
N LEU A 53 3.76 3.09 10.17
CA LEU A 53 3.59 3.69 11.50
C LEU A 53 4.22 5.09 11.56
N LYS A 54 5.41 5.28 10.97
CA LYS A 54 6.07 6.58 10.92
C LYS A 54 5.31 7.58 10.05
N GLY A 55 4.77 7.13 8.91
CA GLY A 55 3.97 7.97 8.01
C GLY A 55 2.65 8.40 8.64
N ILE A 56 2.00 7.51 9.40
CA ILE A 56 0.81 7.85 10.20
C ILE A 56 1.16 8.91 11.26
N GLU A 57 2.27 8.73 11.98
CA GLU A 57 2.74 9.70 12.97
C GLU A 57 3.02 11.07 12.34
N GLU A 58 3.77 11.10 11.24
CA GLU A 58 4.08 12.32 10.48
C GLU A 58 2.80 13.02 10.00
N GLN A 59 1.87 12.27 9.40
CA GLN A 59 0.63 12.86 8.92
C GLN A 59 -0.21 13.41 10.06
N ASN A 60 -0.32 12.71 11.19
CA ASN A 60 -1.04 13.24 12.36
C ASN A 60 -0.45 14.57 12.85
N GLN A 61 0.88 14.70 12.87
CA GLN A 61 1.55 15.96 13.24
C GLN A 61 1.24 17.08 12.23
N ASN A 62 1.28 16.78 10.94
CA ASN A 62 0.96 17.74 9.89
C ASN A 62 -0.51 18.19 9.94
N ILE A 63 -1.43 17.26 10.20
CA ILE A 63 -2.86 17.56 10.37
C ILE A 63 -3.09 18.43 11.61
N GLU A 64 -2.43 18.13 12.74
CA GLU A 64 -2.55 18.95 13.94
C GLU A 64 -2.06 20.38 13.68
N ALA A 65 -0.93 20.54 12.98
CA ALA A 65 -0.41 21.86 12.59
C ALA A 65 -1.41 22.66 11.73
N ILE A 66 -2.14 22.00 10.81
CA ILE A 66 -3.21 22.65 10.03
C ILE A 66 -4.35 23.08 10.96
N ILE A 67 -4.77 22.20 11.88
CA ILE A 67 -5.91 22.46 12.77
C ILE A 67 -5.60 23.59 13.77
N GLU A 68 -4.42 23.58 14.36
CA GLU A 68 -4.00 24.52 15.42
C GLU A 68 -3.52 25.86 14.87
N SER A 69 -3.32 25.99 13.55
CA SER A 69 -2.89 27.25 12.96
C SER A 69 -3.83 28.41 13.32
N PRO A 70 -3.32 29.49 13.96
CA PRO A 70 -4.13 30.66 14.33
C PRO A 70 -4.50 31.51 13.12
N GLU A 71 -3.88 31.26 11.96
CA GLU A 71 -4.17 31.97 10.73
C GLU A 71 -5.55 31.60 10.19
N ILE A 72 -6.19 32.58 9.54
CA ILE A 72 -7.43 32.37 8.82
C ILE A 72 -7.20 31.27 7.76
N PRO A 73 -8.10 30.27 7.65
CA PRO A 73 -7.96 29.23 6.63
C PRO A 73 -7.90 29.81 5.22
N THR A 74 -6.87 29.43 4.47
CA THR A 74 -6.66 29.73 3.05
C THR A 74 -6.52 28.44 2.25
N PHE A 75 -6.53 28.55 0.91
CA PHE A 75 -6.28 27.40 0.05
C PHE A 75 -4.91 26.77 0.34
N GLU A 76 -3.87 27.58 0.54
CA GLU A 76 -2.50 27.13 0.76
C GLU A 76 -2.33 26.47 2.14
N ASN A 77 -2.74 27.15 3.21
CA ASN A 77 -2.49 26.67 4.59
C ASN A 77 -3.43 25.54 5.03
N THR A 78 -4.45 25.21 4.21
CA THR A 78 -5.43 24.17 4.53
C THR A 78 -5.50 23.11 3.44
N ILE A 79 -5.77 23.47 2.17
CA ILE A 79 -5.97 22.48 1.11
C ILE A 79 -4.63 21.94 0.61
N VAL A 80 -3.68 22.82 0.26
CA VAL A 80 -2.35 22.40 -0.19
C VAL A 80 -1.58 21.73 0.95
N ALA A 81 -1.67 22.27 2.16
CA ALA A 81 -1.07 21.65 3.34
C ALA A 81 -1.63 20.24 3.61
N LEU A 82 -2.95 20.04 3.46
CA LEU A 82 -3.56 18.72 3.60
C LEU A 82 -3.12 17.75 2.48
N ASP A 83 -3.05 18.22 1.24
CA ASP A 83 -2.63 17.41 0.09
C ASP A 83 -1.18 16.91 0.23
N ASN A 84 -0.32 17.71 0.89
CA ASN A 84 1.09 17.37 1.14
C ASN A 84 1.33 16.78 2.55
N SER A 85 0.28 16.36 3.27
CA SER A 85 0.41 16.00 4.69
C SER A 85 1.07 14.65 4.96
N ALA A 86 1.27 13.79 3.96
CA ALA A 86 1.58 12.37 4.18
C ALA A 86 2.77 11.81 3.39
N PRO A 87 3.88 12.54 3.19
CA PRO A 87 4.90 12.15 2.21
C PRO A 87 5.52 10.77 2.46
N ILE A 88 5.75 10.37 3.72
CA ILE A 88 6.24 9.01 4.02
C ILE A 88 5.14 7.97 3.76
N LEU A 89 3.91 8.25 4.21
CA LEU A 89 2.78 7.32 4.09
C LEU A 89 2.42 7.05 2.63
N ASP A 90 2.40 8.09 1.79
CA ASP A 90 2.14 7.96 0.35
C ASP A 90 3.20 7.10 -0.33
N ARG A 91 4.47 7.34 0.00
CA ARG A 91 5.61 6.59 -0.57
C ARG A 91 5.53 5.11 -0.24
N VAL A 92 5.34 4.75 1.04
CA VAL A 92 5.24 3.34 1.44
C VAL A 92 3.96 2.68 0.91
N SER A 93 2.83 3.39 0.89
CA SER A 93 1.54 2.86 0.44
C SER A 93 1.55 2.48 -1.03
N ILE A 94 2.04 3.38 -1.90
CA ILE A 94 2.07 3.14 -3.36
C ILE A 94 2.87 1.87 -3.68
N ILE A 95 4.03 1.71 -3.03
CA ILE A 95 4.91 0.57 -3.28
C ILE A 95 4.34 -0.71 -2.66
N PHE A 96 3.87 -0.65 -1.41
CA PHE A 96 3.32 -1.82 -0.73
C PHE A 96 2.13 -2.40 -1.49
N PHE A 97 1.15 -1.58 -1.86
CA PHE A 97 -0.04 -2.07 -2.57
C PHE A 97 0.27 -2.51 -3.99
N ASN A 98 1.25 -1.91 -4.66
CA ASN A 98 1.73 -2.43 -5.95
C ASN A 98 2.33 -3.84 -5.81
N MET A 99 3.13 -4.08 -4.77
CA MET A 99 3.71 -5.40 -4.52
C MET A 99 2.64 -6.44 -4.14
N THR A 100 1.64 -6.06 -3.33
CA THR A 100 0.54 -6.99 -2.98
C THR A 100 -0.35 -7.35 -4.17
N ASP A 101 -0.37 -6.53 -5.22
CA ASP A 101 -1.13 -6.82 -6.44
C ASP A 101 -0.30 -7.58 -7.47
N ALA A 102 0.97 -7.21 -7.66
CA ALA A 102 1.80 -7.72 -8.76
C ALA A 102 2.69 -8.91 -8.38
N GLU A 103 3.25 -8.93 -7.17
CA GLU A 103 4.26 -9.91 -6.73
C GLU A 103 4.09 -10.23 -5.24
N THR A 104 2.87 -10.66 -4.88
CA THR A 104 2.52 -10.91 -3.48
C THR A 104 3.19 -12.18 -2.93
N THR A 105 3.30 -12.23 -1.61
CA THR A 105 3.79 -13.39 -0.86
C THR A 105 2.94 -13.58 0.39
N ASP A 106 2.95 -14.76 1.01
CA ASP A 106 2.23 -15.00 2.28
C ASP A 106 2.57 -13.96 3.35
N SER A 107 3.83 -13.50 3.38
CA SER A 107 4.29 -12.49 4.33
C SER A 107 3.75 -11.09 4.02
N LEU A 108 3.69 -10.70 2.74
CA LEU A 108 3.05 -9.44 2.33
C LEU A 108 1.54 -9.48 2.58
N THR A 109 0.89 -10.61 2.30
CA THR A 109 -0.53 -10.84 2.59
C THR A 109 -0.84 -10.73 4.08
N ALA A 110 -0.05 -11.40 4.93
CA ALA A 110 -0.20 -11.31 6.37
C ALA A 110 -0.02 -9.89 6.89
N LEU A 111 0.96 -9.15 6.35
CA LEU A 111 1.18 -7.76 6.71
C LEU A 111 0.03 -6.85 6.24
N SER A 112 -0.53 -7.09 5.04
CA SER A 112 -1.67 -6.35 4.51
C SER A 112 -2.90 -6.49 5.41
N ILE A 113 -3.22 -7.73 5.83
CA ILE A 113 -4.30 -8.01 6.79
C ILE A 113 -4.07 -7.29 8.12
N LYS A 114 -2.82 -7.29 8.63
CA LYS A 114 -2.47 -6.61 9.87
C LYS A 114 -2.64 -5.09 9.78
N LEU A 115 -2.24 -4.47 8.67
CA LEU A 115 -2.25 -3.01 8.49
C LEU A 115 -3.60 -2.44 8.10
N ALA A 116 -4.46 -3.22 7.42
CA ALA A 116 -5.76 -2.76 6.93
C ALA A 116 -6.64 -2.04 7.97
N PRO A 117 -6.90 -2.60 9.16
CA PRO A 117 -7.69 -1.89 10.17
C PRO A 117 -7.00 -0.63 10.69
N VAL A 118 -5.66 -0.62 10.78
CA VAL A 118 -4.86 0.53 11.24
C VAL A 118 -4.97 1.69 10.23
N LEU A 119 -4.83 1.39 8.95
CA LEU A 119 -4.94 2.38 7.88
C LEU A 119 -6.37 2.88 7.70
N SER A 120 -7.37 2.01 7.86
CA SER A 120 -8.78 2.41 7.86
C SER A 120 -9.07 3.39 9.00
N GLU A 121 -8.63 3.06 10.21
CA GLU A 121 -8.83 3.92 11.38
C GLU A 121 -8.14 5.28 11.21
N HIS A 122 -6.91 5.30 10.68
CA HIS A 122 -6.19 6.53 10.36
C HIS A 122 -6.95 7.41 9.35
N ASN A 123 -7.43 6.82 8.25
CA ASN A 123 -8.21 7.53 7.24
C ASN A 123 -9.52 8.12 7.80
N ASP A 124 -10.21 7.38 8.67
CA ASP A 124 -11.41 7.85 9.36
C ASP A 124 -11.09 8.97 10.35
N ASN A 125 -9.96 8.88 11.06
CA ASN A 125 -9.50 9.93 11.97
C ASN A 125 -9.30 11.26 11.27
N ILE A 126 -8.83 11.25 10.01
CA ILE A 126 -8.69 12.47 9.21
C ILE A 126 -10.05 12.89 8.63
N SER A 127 -10.75 11.98 7.96
CA SER A 127 -11.96 12.30 7.18
C SER A 127 -13.15 12.72 8.05
N LEU A 128 -13.21 12.24 9.29
CA LEU A 128 -14.25 12.57 10.26
C LEU A 128 -13.76 13.60 11.30
N ASN A 129 -12.57 14.18 11.12
CA ASN A 129 -12.08 15.23 12.01
C ASN A 129 -12.89 16.52 11.80
N GLY A 130 -13.79 16.82 12.74
CA GLY A 130 -14.65 17.99 12.65
C GLY A 130 -13.88 19.33 12.62
N LYS A 131 -12.73 19.43 13.30
CA LYS A 131 -11.92 20.67 13.29
C LYS A 131 -11.26 20.88 11.92
N LEU A 132 -10.67 19.83 11.35
CA LEU A 132 -10.08 19.87 10.02
C LEU A 132 -11.14 20.18 8.96
N PHE A 133 -12.28 19.47 9.01
CA PHE A 133 -13.39 19.70 8.08
C PHE A 133 -13.91 21.14 8.17
N LYS A 134 -13.99 21.70 9.38
CA LYS A 134 -14.37 23.11 9.55
C LYS A 134 -13.44 24.03 8.76
N ARG A 135 -12.11 23.85 8.86
CA ARG A 135 -11.15 24.67 8.09
C ARG A 135 -11.33 24.51 6.59
N VAL A 136 -11.48 23.27 6.11
CA VAL A 136 -11.74 22.98 4.68
C VAL A 136 -13.04 23.64 4.22
N ASN A 137 -14.11 23.55 5.02
CA ASN A 137 -15.38 24.19 4.72
C ASN A 137 -15.26 25.72 4.70
N ASP A 138 -14.55 26.33 5.64
CA ASP A 138 -14.35 27.79 5.69
C ASP A 138 -13.67 28.32 4.40
N VAL A 139 -12.72 27.56 3.83
CA VAL A 139 -12.12 27.87 2.52
C VAL A 139 -13.14 27.65 1.40
N TYR A 140 -13.84 26.51 1.41
CA TYR A 140 -14.81 26.15 0.37
C TYR A 140 -15.97 27.16 0.26
N GLN A 141 -16.49 27.67 1.38
CA GLN A 141 -17.57 28.68 1.38
C GLN A 141 -17.15 30.01 0.74
N LYS A 142 -15.85 30.28 0.62
CA LYS A 142 -15.31 31.49 0.01
C LYS A 142 -14.84 31.28 -1.43
N LYS A 143 -15.00 30.08 -2.00
CA LYS A 143 -14.40 29.71 -3.29
C LYS A 143 -14.66 30.71 -4.42
N ASP A 144 -15.86 31.28 -4.51
CA ASP A 144 -16.24 32.23 -5.58
C ASP A 144 -15.55 33.60 -5.43
N SER A 145 -14.97 33.88 -4.26
CA SER A 145 -14.20 35.10 -3.97
C SER A 145 -12.68 34.90 -4.01
N LEU A 146 -12.23 33.65 -4.16
CA LEU A 146 -10.81 33.32 -4.27
C LEU A 146 -10.41 33.38 -5.74
N ASN A 147 -9.25 33.97 -6.03
CA ASN A 147 -8.68 33.99 -7.38
C ASN A 147 -7.86 32.71 -7.64
N LEU A 148 -8.54 31.55 -7.63
CA LEU A 148 -7.92 30.24 -7.83
C LEU A 148 -7.76 29.92 -9.32
N THR A 149 -6.75 29.12 -9.67
CA THR A 149 -6.69 28.49 -11.00
C THR A 149 -7.74 27.39 -11.12
N SER A 150 -8.02 26.94 -12.35
CA SER A 150 -8.96 25.84 -12.58
C SER A 150 -8.57 24.54 -11.86
N GLU A 151 -7.26 24.23 -11.78
CA GLU A 151 -6.78 23.07 -11.03
C GLU A 151 -6.99 23.23 -9.51
N GLN A 152 -6.76 24.44 -8.98
CA GLN A 152 -6.95 24.73 -7.56
C GLN A 152 -8.43 24.68 -7.15
N GLU A 153 -9.33 25.25 -7.96
CA GLU A 153 -10.77 25.13 -7.76
C GLU A 153 -11.22 23.66 -7.74
N ARG A 154 -10.67 22.86 -8.67
CA ARG A 154 -10.95 21.43 -8.75
C ARG A 154 -10.46 20.69 -7.52
N LEU A 155 -9.25 20.98 -7.04
CA LEU A 155 -8.70 20.37 -5.82
C LEU A 155 -9.58 20.73 -4.61
N LEU A 156 -9.93 22.00 -4.43
CA LEU A 156 -10.81 22.45 -3.35
C LEU A 156 -12.17 21.74 -3.38
N ASP A 157 -12.81 21.66 -4.55
CA ASP A 157 -14.10 20.97 -4.73
C ASP A 157 -13.99 19.47 -4.39
N LYS A 158 -12.94 18.80 -4.88
CA LYS A 158 -12.74 17.36 -4.67
C LYS A 158 -12.40 17.05 -3.22
N THR A 159 -11.57 17.87 -2.58
CA THR A 159 -11.24 17.75 -1.16
C THR A 159 -12.49 17.94 -0.30
N TYR A 160 -13.25 19.01 -0.50
CA TYR A 160 -14.50 19.24 0.24
C TYR A 160 -15.49 18.08 0.08
N LYS A 161 -15.76 17.67 -1.17
CA LYS A 161 -16.68 16.55 -1.45
C LYS A 161 -16.20 15.23 -0.86
N ARG A 162 -14.88 15.00 -0.74
CA ARG A 162 -14.32 13.81 -0.07
C ARG A 162 -14.75 13.77 1.39
N PHE A 163 -14.58 14.86 2.14
CA PHE A 163 -15.06 14.94 3.53
C PHE A 163 -16.56 14.67 3.65
N ILE A 164 -17.38 15.28 2.79
CA ILE A 164 -18.83 15.07 2.79
C ILE A 164 -19.17 13.60 2.56
N ARG A 165 -18.58 12.97 1.55
CA ARG A 165 -18.82 11.56 1.20
C ARG A 165 -18.29 10.58 2.26
N SER A 166 -17.25 10.98 2.98
CA SER A 166 -16.72 10.22 4.12
C SER A 166 -17.51 10.41 5.40
N GLY A 167 -18.57 11.25 5.41
CA GLY A 167 -19.46 11.40 6.56
C GLY A 167 -19.12 12.53 7.53
N ALA A 168 -18.32 13.53 7.14
CA ALA A 168 -17.94 14.64 8.02
C ALA A 168 -19.13 15.45 8.58
N ASN A 169 -20.28 15.45 7.89
CA ASN A 169 -21.52 16.11 8.34
C ASN A 169 -22.45 15.22 9.20
N LEU A 170 -22.10 13.95 9.41
CA LEU A 170 -22.88 13.05 10.25
C LEU A 170 -22.76 13.46 11.72
N GLY A 171 -23.79 13.13 12.52
CA GLY A 171 -23.72 13.25 13.97
C GLY A 171 -22.76 12.21 14.57
N GLU A 172 -22.31 12.45 15.80
CA GLU A 172 -21.31 11.62 16.50
C GLU A 172 -21.65 10.12 16.52
N LYS A 173 -22.92 9.79 16.77
CA LYS A 173 -23.41 8.40 16.77
C LYS A 173 -23.24 7.73 15.40
N ASP A 174 -23.58 8.43 14.33
CA ASP A 174 -23.53 7.90 12.97
C ASP A 174 -22.08 7.83 12.47
N GLN A 175 -21.23 8.79 12.85
CA GLN A 175 -19.79 8.72 12.62
C GLN A 175 -19.15 7.52 13.31
N THR A 176 -19.54 7.24 14.56
CA THR A 176 -19.06 6.07 15.31
C THR A 176 -19.44 4.78 14.58
N ARG A 177 -20.70 4.66 14.13
CA ARG A 177 -21.14 3.51 13.35
C ARG A 177 -20.42 3.39 12.01
N LEU A 178 -20.16 4.51 11.33
CA LEU A 178 -19.44 4.51 10.06
C LEU A 178 -17.99 4.00 10.22
N ARG A 179 -17.30 4.37 11.31
CA ARG A 179 -15.96 3.86 11.63
C ARG A 179 -15.94 2.34 11.81
N GLU A 180 -16.92 1.79 12.51
CA GLU A 180 -17.06 0.33 12.66
C GLU A 180 -17.24 -0.35 11.29
N ILE A 181 -18.10 0.20 10.44
CA ILE A 181 -18.36 -0.33 9.09
C ILE A 181 -17.11 -0.27 8.22
N ASN A 182 -16.40 0.87 8.19
CA ASN A 182 -15.20 1.03 7.38
C ASN A 182 -14.10 0.04 7.81
N LYS A 183 -13.91 -0.12 9.12
CA LYS A 183 -12.97 -1.09 9.67
C LYS A 183 -13.30 -2.52 9.24
N GLU A 184 -14.56 -2.92 9.35
CA GLU A 184 -15.02 -4.26 8.92
C GLU A 184 -14.83 -4.47 7.41
N LEU A 185 -15.25 -3.50 6.58
CA LEU A 185 -15.09 -3.56 5.12
C LEU A 185 -13.63 -3.64 4.68
N SER A 186 -12.72 -2.92 5.36
CA SER A 186 -11.28 -2.95 5.05
C SER A 186 -10.69 -4.36 5.19
N THR A 187 -11.16 -5.11 6.19
CA THR A 187 -10.71 -6.49 6.43
C THR A 187 -11.38 -7.45 5.46
N LEU A 188 -12.71 -7.37 5.32
CA LEU A 188 -13.49 -8.26 4.46
C LEU A 188 -13.07 -8.17 2.99
N GLY A 189 -12.75 -6.97 2.48
CA GLY A 189 -12.27 -6.79 1.11
C GLY A 189 -10.97 -7.55 0.84
N ILE A 190 -10.00 -7.47 1.75
CA ILE A 190 -8.72 -8.19 1.63
C ILE A 190 -8.94 -9.69 1.77
N THR A 191 -9.77 -10.12 2.72
CA THR A 191 -10.13 -11.54 2.89
C THR A 191 -10.76 -12.09 1.61
N PHE A 192 -11.69 -11.36 0.99
CA PHE A 192 -12.32 -11.77 -0.26
C PHE A 192 -11.31 -11.92 -1.39
N SER A 193 -10.45 -10.92 -1.62
CA SER A 193 -9.42 -10.99 -2.67
C SER A 193 -8.46 -12.17 -2.48
N ASN A 194 -8.03 -12.42 -1.23
CA ASN A 194 -7.18 -13.55 -0.91
C ASN A 194 -7.88 -14.90 -1.13
N ASN A 195 -9.16 -15.01 -0.77
CA ASN A 195 -9.94 -16.22 -1.01
C ASN A 195 -10.03 -16.52 -2.51
N VAL A 196 -10.32 -15.51 -3.34
CA VAL A 196 -10.39 -15.67 -4.80
C VAL A 196 -9.04 -16.07 -5.39
N LEU A 197 -7.94 -15.45 -4.95
CA LEU A 197 -6.59 -15.80 -5.40
C LEU A 197 -6.24 -17.24 -5.01
N ASN A 198 -6.51 -17.63 -3.76
CA ASN A 198 -6.22 -18.96 -3.26
C ASN A 198 -7.04 -20.04 -3.98
N GLU A 199 -8.33 -19.78 -4.25
CA GLU A 199 -9.19 -20.69 -5.01
C GLU A 199 -8.69 -20.86 -6.46
N ASN A 200 -8.32 -19.76 -7.13
CA ASN A 200 -7.74 -19.82 -8.47
C ASN A 200 -6.42 -20.60 -8.52
N ASN A 201 -5.57 -20.45 -7.51
CA ASN A 201 -4.27 -21.14 -7.43
C ASN A 201 -4.42 -22.62 -7.02
N ALA A 202 -5.46 -22.97 -6.26
CA ALA A 202 -5.69 -24.34 -5.79
C ALA A 202 -6.13 -25.28 -6.91
N PHE A 203 -6.84 -24.77 -7.92
CA PHE A 203 -7.23 -25.57 -9.07
C PHE A 203 -6.04 -25.79 -10.01
N GLN A 204 -5.67 -27.06 -10.20
CA GLN A 204 -4.62 -27.48 -11.12
C GLN A 204 -5.11 -28.67 -11.96
N LEU A 205 -5.24 -28.45 -13.27
CA LEU A 205 -5.53 -29.50 -14.23
C LEU A 205 -4.23 -29.96 -14.90
N PHE A 206 -3.66 -31.05 -14.40
CA PHE A 206 -2.55 -31.71 -15.06
C PHE A 206 -3.04 -32.68 -16.13
N VAL A 207 -2.55 -32.50 -17.35
CA VAL A 207 -2.77 -33.39 -18.49
C VAL A 207 -1.45 -34.09 -18.80
N ASP A 208 -1.48 -35.41 -18.97
CA ASP A 208 -0.28 -36.24 -19.22
C ASP A 208 -0.29 -36.96 -20.57
N LYS A 209 -1.37 -36.83 -21.35
CA LYS A 209 -1.48 -37.39 -22.69
C LYS A 209 -1.55 -36.31 -23.75
N GLU A 210 -0.78 -36.52 -24.81
CA GLU A 210 -0.74 -35.59 -25.93
C GLU A 210 -2.07 -35.51 -26.70
N GLU A 211 -2.82 -36.61 -26.77
CA GLU A 211 -4.14 -36.67 -27.43
C GLU A 211 -5.18 -35.72 -26.78
N ASP A 212 -5.05 -35.46 -25.48
CA ASP A 212 -5.94 -34.60 -24.73
C ASP A 212 -5.72 -33.10 -25.01
N LEU A 213 -4.67 -32.75 -25.77
CA LEU A 213 -4.31 -31.38 -26.16
C LEU A 213 -4.87 -30.98 -27.54
N ALA A 214 -5.69 -31.83 -28.15
CA ALA A 214 -6.27 -31.57 -29.47
C ALA A 214 -6.92 -30.17 -29.55
N GLY A 215 -6.64 -29.44 -30.63
CA GLY A 215 -7.10 -28.07 -30.87
C GLY A 215 -6.28 -26.96 -30.20
N LEU A 216 -5.49 -27.26 -29.16
CA LEU A 216 -4.69 -26.24 -28.48
C LEU A 216 -3.54 -25.73 -29.37
N PRO A 217 -3.35 -24.40 -29.50
CA PRO A 217 -2.21 -23.84 -30.21
C PRO A 217 -0.88 -24.23 -29.57
N GLU A 218 0.16 -24.40 -30.39
CA GLU A 218 1.47 -24.85 -29.92
C GLU A 218 2.10 -23.93 -28.86
N TRP A 219 1.98 -22.61 -29.03
CA TRP A 219 2.47 -21.64 -28.03
C TRP A 219 1.82 -21.85 -26.65
N PHE A 220 0.56 -22.27 -26.63
CA PHE A 220 -0.19 -22.47 -25.40
C PHE A 220 0.19 -23.80 -24.74
N ARG A 221 0.40 -24.85 -25.54
CA ARG A 221 0.95 -26.13 -25.08
C ARG A 221 2.33 -25.94 -24.45
N GLN A 222 3.21 -25.15 -25.07
CA GLN A 222 4.53 -24.86 -24.52
C GLN A 222 4.46 -24.11 -23.19
N SER A 223 3.61 -23.08 -23.10
CA SER A 223 3.39 -22.35 -21.85
C SER A 223 2.89 -23.26 -20.73
N ALA A 224 1.91 -24.13 -21.01
CA ALA A 224 1.37 -25.08 -20.03
C ALA A 224 2.39 -26.14 -19.60
N ALA A 225 3.33 -26.53 -20.46
CA ALA A 225 4.41 -27.45 -20.13
C ALA A 225 5.45 -26.83 -19.19
N GLU A 226 5.84 -25.57 -19.43
CA GLU A 226 6.74 -24.86 -18.51
C GLU A 226 6.07 -24.60 -17.15
N GLU A 227 4.78 -24.29 -17.13
CA GLU A 227 4.00 -24.15 -15.89
C GLU A 227 3.96 -25.47 -15.10
N ALA A 228 3.72 -26.61 -15.78
CA ALA A 228 3.73 -27.92 -15.12
C ALA A 228 5.10 -28.27 -14.53
N LYS A 229 6.18 -27.94 -15.24
CA LYS A 229 7.55 -28.12 -14.78
C LYS A 229 7.86 -27.23 -13.57
N ALA A 230 7.43 -25.97 -13.58
CA ALA A 230 7.55 -25.07 -12.43
C ALA A 230 6.78 -25.60 -11.21
N ALA A 231 5.62 -26.24 -11.44
CA ALA A 231 4.83 -26.94 -10.43
C ALA A 231 5.36 -28.34 -10.05
N GLY A 232 6.55 -28.74 -10.51
CA GLY A 232 7.19 -30.01 -10.14
C GLY A 232 6.65 -31.25 -10.84
N GLN A 233 5.91 -31.10 -11.94
CA GLN A 233 5.34 -32.18 -12.76
C GLN A 233 5.90 -32.12 -14.20
N PRO A 234 7.22 -32.28 -14.40
CA PRO A 234 7.81 -32.24 -15.75
C PRO A 234 7.24 -33.36 -16.64
N GLY A 235 7.05 -33.06 -17.93
CA GLY A 235 6.48 -33.99 -18.90
C GLY A 235 4.94 -33.99 -18.95
N LYS A 236 4.29 -33.12 -18.17
CA LYS A 236 2.84 -32.85 -18.23
C LYS A 236 2.56 -31.44 -18.73
N TRP A 237 1.29 -31.13 -18.91
CA TRP A 237 0.77 -29.78 -19.15
C TRP A 237 -0.13 -29.36 -17.99
N LEU A 238 0.05 -28.14 -17.49
CA LEU A 238 -0.73 -27.59 -16.40
C LEU A 238 -1.63 -26.47 -16.92
N PHE A 239 -2.93 -26.63 -16.73
CA PHE A 239 -3.94 -25.62 -16.98
C PHE A 239 -4.57 -25.16 -15.66
N THR A 240 -4.82 -23.87 -15.52
CA THR A 240 -5.29 -23.23 -14.29
C THR A 240 -6.49 -22.32 -14.56
N LEU A 241 -7.09 -21.76 -13.50
CA LEU A 241 -8.21 -20.83 -13.64
C LEU A 241 -7.80 -19.39 -13.97
N HIS A 242 -6.48 -19.11 -13.98
CA HIS A 242 -5.96 -17.82 -14.42
C HIS A 242 -6.42 -17.52 -15.84
N ASN A 243 -6.81 -16.27 -16.12
CA ASN A 243 -7.41 -15.90 -17.41
C ASN A 243 -6.52 -16.27 -18.61
N ALA A 244 -5.20 -16.15 -18.46
CA ALA A 244 -4.23 -16.53 -19.50
C ALA A 244 -4.20 -18.04 -19.80
N SER A 245 -4.74 -18.89 -18.91
CA SER A 245 -4.87 -20.33 -19.09
C SER A 245 -6.31 -20.72 -19.45
N ARG A 246 -7.29 -20.33 -18.62
CA ARG A 246 -8.70 -20.69 -18.78
C ARG A 246 -9.29 -20.27 -20.13
N LEU A 247 -9.09 -19.01 -20.53
CA LEU A 247 -9.71 -18.48 -21.75
C LEU A 247 -9.22 -19.18 -23.03
N PRO A 248 -7.90 -19.31 -23.30
CA PRO A 248 -7.45 -20.05 -24.47
C PRO A 248 -7.80 -21.54 -24.39
N PHE A 249 -7.81 -22.14 -23.20
CA PHE A 249 -8.22 -23.55 -23.08
C PHE A 249 -9.68 -23.75 -23.51
N LEU A 250 -10.61 -22.94 -22.99
CA LEU A 250 -12.02 -23.04 -23.36
C LEU A 250 -12.28 -22.66 -24.83
N GLN A 251 -11.47 -21.76 -25.39
CA GLN A 251 -11.59 -21.33 -26.78
C GLN A 251 -11.12 -22.38 -27.79
N TYR A 252 -10.00 -23.05 -27.51
CA TYR A 252 -9.32 -23.88 -28.51
C TYR A 252 -9.38 -25.39 -28.26
N SER A 253 -9.53 -25.84 -27.01
CA SER A 253 -9.51 -27.27 -26.69
C SER A 253 -10.65 -27.99 -27.41
N GLU A 254 -10.36 -29.07 -28.12
CA GLU A 254 -11.38 -29.96 -28.69
C GLU A 254 -11.91 -30.95 -27.65
N ASN A 255 -11.18 -31.17 -26.56
CA ASN A 255 -11.53 -32.12 -25.50
C ASN A 255 -12.69 -31.61 -24.61
N ARG A 256 -13.92 -32.01 -24.94
CA ARG A 256 -15.13 -31.59 -24.22
C ARG A 256 -15.11 -31.92 -22.71
N PRO A 257 -14.75 -33.15 -22.28
CA PRO A 257 -14.61 -33.45 -20.86
C PRO A 257 -13.65 -32.52 -20.10
N LEU A 258 -12.50 -32.17 -20.69
CA LEU A 258 -11.58 -31.25 -20.01
C LEU A 258 -12.08 -29.80 -20.02
N ARG A 259 -12.77 -29.36 -21.08
CA ARG A 259 -13.45 -28.06 -21.06
C ARG A 259 -14.50 -27.98 -19.96
N GLU A 260 -15.24 -29.05 -19.73
CA GLU A 260 -16.22 -29.15 -18.65
C GLU A 260 -15.59 -29.11 -17.25
N GLN A 261 -14.37 -29.64 -17.07
CA GLN A 261 -13.65 -29.53 -15.79
C GLN A 261 -13.13 -28.10 -15.51
N ILE A 262 -12.80 -27.33 -16.55
CA ILE A 262 -12.30 -25.95 -16.40
C ILE A 262 -13.45 -24.92 -16.24
N TYR A 263 -14.65 -25.22 -16.73
CA TYR A 263 -15.80 -24.32 -16.73
C TYR A 263 -16.57 -24.34 -15.39
#